data_AF-A0A8H6RPN1-F1
#
_entry.id   AF-A0A8H6RPN1-F1
#
_cell.length_a   1.000
_cell.length_b   1.000
_cell.length_c   1.000
_cell.angle_alpha   90.00
_cell.angle_beta   90.00
_cell.angle_gamma   90.00
#
_symmetry.space_group_name_H-M   'P 1'
#
loop_
_entity.id
_entity.type
_entity.pdbx_description
1 polymer ?
#
loop_
_entity_poly.entity_id
_entity_poly.type
_entity_poly.pdbx_seq_one_letter_code
_entity_poly.pdbx_strand_id
1 'polypeptide(L)'
;MPARRVLTSWMSPWQYKDLNNGNPLDAWVAYSDQLFPKRFQQITSDDEVQPDIIEILTWNDFCESHYIRDLPSQDETAKDYVELGDMGAYVWGQNHAPWRIIAKYYISWWKTGKAPEITMDQVVFWHRIHPKATICTGGSSTGIRNNEFPEDAVFAWALVKDAATISMSVGSNKYWTFKADSSGPSMGFVPFPAYVSGDGVTPEVSIVRNGKVVAIAESSVAISSDCAWQNFNPVVNLVGDGE
;
A
#
# COMPACT_ATOMS: atom_id res chain seq x y z
N MET A 1 43.95 -3.86 8.48
CA MET A 1 42.53 -4.13 8.84
C MET A 1 41.71 -3.98 7.57
N PRO A 2 40.84 -4.92 7.20
CA PRO A 2 39.94 -4.69 6.06
C PRO A 2 38.91 -3.62 6.44
N ALA A 3 38.60 -2.73 5.51
CA ALA A 3 37.57 -1.71 5.71
C ALA A 3 36.21 -2.40 5.90
N ARG A 4 35.56 -2.17 7.05
CA ARG A 4 34.15 -2.54 7.22
C ARG A 4 33.33 -1.64 6.31
N ARG A 5 32.55 -2.24 5.39
CA ARG A 5 31.58 -1.52 4.57
C ARG A 5 30.27 -1.45 5.37
N VAL A 6 29.67 -0.28 5.41
CA VAL A 6 28.33 -0.08 5.95
C VAL A 6 27.33 -0.48 4.87
N LEU A 7 26.40 -1.38 5.20
CA LEU A 7 25.33 -1.79 4.29
C LEU A 7 24.04 -1.03 4.62
N THR A 8 23.54 -0.27 3.64
CA THR A 8 22.23 0.40 3.73
C THR A 8 21.21 -0.34 2.87
N SER A 9 20.02 -0.60 3.43
CA SER A 9 18.87 -1.13 2.70
C SER A 9 17.78 -0.06 2.56
N TRP A 10 17.31 0.15 1.34
CA TRP A 10 16.29 1.13 1.00
C TRP A 10 14.92 0.46 0.95
N MET A 11 13.99 0.97 1.75
CA MET A 11 12.65 0.42 1.92
C MET A 11 11.63 1.43 1.42
N SER A 12 10.99 1.12 0.29
CA SER A 12 9.88 1.91 -0.25
C SER A 12 8.64 1.04 -0.39
N PRO A 13 7.45 1.53 0.00
CA PRO A 13 6.23 0.75 -0.16
C PRO A 13 5.70 0.74 -1.60
N TRP A 14 5.88 1.85 -2.30
CA TRP A 14 5.32 2.08 -3.63
C TRP A 14 6.22 3.00 -4.43
N GLN A 15 5.94 3.20 -5.71
CA GLN A 15 6.56 4.26 -6.49
C GLN A 15 5.75 4.47 -7.75
N TYR A 16 5.20 5.67 -7.89
CA TYR A 16 4.49 6.12 -9.08
C TYR A 16 4.58 7.63 -9.18
N LYS A 17 4.85 8.13 -10.38
CA LYS A 17 4.70 9.55 -10.68
C LYS A 17 4.22 9.77 -12.09
N ASP A 18 3.57 10.91 -12.27
CA ASP A 18 3.19 11.45 -13.55
C ASP A 18 3.35 12.97 -13.52
N LEU A 19 4.46 13.47 -14.09
CA LEU A 19 4.71 14.92 -14.14
C LEU A 19 3.88 15.65 -15.20
N ASN A 20 3.14 14.94 -16.05
CA ASN A 20 2.27 15.50 -17.09
C ASN A 20 2.92 16.60 -17.98
N ASN A 21 4.21 16.48 -18.27
CA ASN A 21 4.99 17.50 -18.98
C ASN A 21 5.26 17.16 -20.47
N GLY A 22 4.62 16.09 -20.97
CA GLY A 22 4.82 15.57 -22.33
C GLY A 22 6.13 14.80 -22.56
N ASN A 23 6.94 14.57 -21.52
CA ASN A 23 8.12 13.70 -21.59
C ASN A 23 7.77 12.27 -21.11
N PRO A 24 7.88 11.25 -21.98
CA PRO A 24 7.56 9.85 -21.60
C PRO A 24 8.48 9.26 -20.54
N LEU A 25 9.64 9.88 -20.25
CA LEU A 25 10.55 9.40 -19.21
C LEU A 25 10.12 9.82 -17.80
N ASP A 26 9.22 10.80 -17.70
CA ASP A 26 8.82 11.44 -16.45
C ASP A 26 7.51 10.87 -15.87
N ALA A 27 6.94 9.84 -16.51
CA ALA A 27 5.72 9.17 -16.06
C ALA A 27 5.91 7.65 -16.02
N TRP A 28 5.90 7.06 -14.82
CA TRP A 28 6.15 5.63 -14.64
C TRP A 28 5.65 5.09 -13.30
N VAL A 29 5.42 3.78 -13.25
CA VAL A 29 5.13 3.03 -12.03
C VAL A 29 6.18 1.93 -11.80
N ALA A 30 6.53 1.67 -10.54
CA ALA A 30 7.41 0.56 -10.16
C ALA A 30 6.60 -0.69 -9.80
N TYR A 31 7.31 -1.82 -9.72
CA TYR A 31 6.73 -3.11 -9.41
C TYR A 31 6.67 -3.24 -7.89
N SER A 32 5.62 -2.66 -7.31
CA SER A 32 5.59 -2.40 -5.86
C SER A 32 4.47 -3.12 -5.10
N ASP A 33 3.57 -3.82 -5.79
CA ASP A 33 2.36 -4.45 -5.25
C ASP A 33 2.54 -5.15 -3.89
N GLN A 34 3.66 -5.83 -3.70
CA GLN A 34 3.98 -6.55 -2.45
C GLN A 34 5.40 -6.24 -1.96
N LEU A 35 6.04 -5.19 -2.50
CA LEU A 35 7.47 -4.96 -2.32
C LEU A 35 7.80 -4.64 -0.86
N PHE A 36 6.99 -3.82 -0.19
CA PHE A 36 7.24 -3.40 1.19
C PHE A 36 7.34 -4.57 2.17
N PRO A 37 6.30 -5.42 2.34
CA PRO A 37 6.39 -6.54 3.27
C PRO A 37 7.47 -7.54 2.84
N LYS A 38 7.64 -7.80 1.54
CA LYS A 38 8.66 -8.74 1.04
C LYS A 38 10.09 -8.28 1.35
N ARG A 39 10.40 -7.00 1.15
CA ARG A 39 11.73 -6.44 1.46
C ARG A 39 12.02 -6.45 2.94
N PHE A 40 11.02 -6.18 3.78
CA PHE A 40 11.18 -6.28 5.21
C PHE A 40 11.34 -7.73 5.70
N GLN A 41 10.61 -8.69 5.11
CA GLN A 41 10.80 -10.11 5.38
C GLN A 41 12.25 -10.53 5.09
N GLN A 42 12.77 -10.19 3.91
CA GLN A 42 14.17 -10.52 3.52
C GLN A 42 15.22 -10.10 4.56
N ILE A 43 15.04 -8.96 5.23
CA ILE A 43 16.01 -8.46 6.21
C ILE A 43 15.73 -8.92 7.66
N THR A 44 14.65 -9.67 7.91
CA THR A 44 14.25 -10.10 9.26
C THR A 44 14.06 -11.61 9.43
N SER A 45 13.66 -12.35 8.39
CA SER A 45 13.28 -13.77 8.52
C SER A 45 14.41 -14.77 8.28
N ASP A 46 15.39 -14.48 7.40
CA ASP A 46 16.20 -15.57 6.81
C ASP A 46 17.72 -15.33 6.72
N ASP A 47 18.31 -14.49 7.57
CA ASP A 47 19.77 -14.18 7.58
C ASP A 47 20.36 -13.75 6.21
N GLU A 48 19.52 -13.46 5.20
CA GLU A 48 19.99 -13.19 3.83
C GLU A 48 20.81 -11.90 3.78
N VAL A 49 20.30 -10.83 4.41
CA VAL A 49 20.95 -9.52 4.46
C VAL A 49 20.58 -8.81 5.78
N GLN A 50 21.58 -8.56 6.63
CA GLN A 50 21.43 -7.73 7.83
C GLN A 50 22.06 -6.35 7.58
N PRO A 51 21.29 -5.35 7.12
CA PRO A 51 21.84 -4.02 6.89
C PRO A 51 22.21 -3.36 8.22
N ASP A 52 23.23 -2.51 8.20
CA ASP A 52 23.58 -1.64 9.33
C ASP A 52 22.58 -0.46 9.45
N ILE A 53 21.99 -0.06 8.32
CA ILE A 53 21.06 1.08 8.21
C ILE A 53 19.86 0.69 7.35
N ILE A 54 18.67 1.03 7.82
CA ILE A 54 17.44 1.02 7.02
C ILE A 54 17.08 2.46 6.69
N GLU A 55 16.86 2.75 5.41
CA GLU A 55 16.32 4.02 4.94
C GLU A 55 14.90 3.80 4.42
N ILE A 56 13.92 4.49 5.00
CA ILE A 56 12.54 4.46 4.51
C ILE A 56 12.36 5.59 3.50
N LEU A 57 12.01 5.23 2.28
CA LEU A 57 11.71 6.13 1.18
C LEU A 57 10.19 6.18 0.97
N THR A 58 9.50 7.25 1.35
CA THR A 58 9.99 8.42 2.12
C THR A 58 8.97 8.82 3.17
N TRP A 59 9.31 9.82 4.00
CA TRP A 59 8.31 10.40 4.89
C TRP A 59 7.18 11.06 4.10
N ASN A 60 7.48 11.93 3.13
CA ASN A 60 6.52 12.89 2.56
C ASN A 60 6.70 13.22 1.07
N ASP A 61 7.36 12.38 0.28
CA ASP A 61 7.41 12.59 -1.16
C ASP A 61 6.11 12.10 -1.80
N PHE A 62 5.12 12.99 -1.76
CA PHE A 62 3.77 12.78 -2.29
C PHE A 62 3.78 12.58 -3.80
N CYS A 63 4.59 13.37 -4.49
CA CYS A 63 4.67 13.41 -5.94
C CYS A 63 5.19 12.09 -6.53
N GLU A 64 5.98 11.32 -5.77
CA GLU A 64 6.46 10.00 -6.19
C GLU A 64 5.71 8.81 -5.55
N SER A 65 4.61 9.09 -4.85
CA SER A 65 3.67 8.09 -4.32
C SER A 65 4.25 7.09 -3.32
N HIS A 66 5.39 7.40 -2.70
CA HIS A 66 6.06 6.49 -1.74
C HIS A 66 6.13 7.00 -0.30
N TYR A 67 5.40 8.08 -0.02
CA TYR A 67 5.21 8.61 1.33
C TYR A 67 4.54 7.59 2.25
N ILE A 68 4.89 7.63 3.54
CA ILE A 68 4.23 6.86 4.61
C ILE A 68 3.58 7.74 5.67
N ARG A 69 3.59 9.07 5.49
CA ARG A 69 2.87 10.01 6.37
C ARG A 69 1.40 10.16 5.99
N ASP A 70 0.65 10.80 6.87
CA ASP A 70 -0.72 11.22 6.58
C ASP A 70 -0.73 12.29 5.49
N LEU A 71 -1.78 12.29 4.66
CA LEU A 71 -1.97 13.32 3.65
C LEU A 71 -1.99 14.72 4.30
N PRO A 72 -1.37 15.71 3.66
CA PRO A 72 -1.36 17.07 4.15
C PRO A 72 -2.74 17.70 4.03
N SER A 73 -3.02 18.71 4.85
CA SER A 73 -4.23 19.52 4.69
C SER A 73 -4.23 20.26 3.33
N GLN A 74 -5.42 20.37 2.72
CA GLN A 74 -5.65 21.21 1.55
C GLN A 74 -5.93 22.68 1.92
N ASP A 75 -6.09 22.99 3.21
CA ASP A 75 -6.22 24.36 3.71
C ASP A 75 -4.85 25.06 3.68
N GLU A 76 -4.73 26.12 2.87
CA GLU A 76 -3.51 26.92 2.69
C GLU A 76 -2.97 27.54 3.99
N THR A 77 -3.80 27.64 5.03
CA THR A 77 -3.41 28.18 6.34
C THR A 77 -2.91 27.09 7.30
N ALA A 78 -3.03 25.81 6.94
CA ALA A 78 -2.60 24.70 7.77
C ALA A 78 -1.06 24.59 7.83
N LYS A 79 -0.56 24.12 8.97
CA LYS A 79 0.89 23.98 9.21
C LYS A 79 1.57 22.95 8.31
N ASP A 80 0.80 21.99 7.81
CA ASP A 80 1.28 20.90 6.98
C ASP A 80 0.80 21.01 5.53
N TYR A 81 0.27 22.17 5.13
CA TYR A 81 -0.09 22.46 3.74
C TYR A 81 1.10 22.27 2.79
N VAL A 82 0.82 21.70 1.62
CA VAL A 82 1.76 21.60 0.51
C VAL A 82 1.07 21.94 -0.81
N GLU A 83 1.82 22.56 -1.72
CA GLU A 83 1.36 22.81 -3.09
C GLU A 83 1.80 21.66 -3.99
N LEU A 84 0.84 20.92 -4.55
CA LEU A 84 1.10 19.76 -5.42
C LEU A 84 0.93 20.07 -6.92
N GLY A 85 0.33 21.20 -7.28
CA GLY A 85 -0.06 21.49 -8.66
C GLY A 85 -0.88 20.35 -9.27
N ASP A 86 -0.58 20.01 -10.53
CA ASP A 86 -1.24 18.91 -11.26
C ASP A 86 -1.11 17.56 -10.56
N MET A 87 -0.04 17.34 -9.79
CA MET A 87 0.18 16.06 -9.09
C MET A 87 -0.87 15.81 -8.00
N GLY A 88 -1.55 16.87 -7.53
CA GLY A 88 -2.70 16.73 -6.65
C GLY A 88 -3.80 15.83 -7.22
N ALA A 89 -3.92 15.74 -8.56
CA ALA A 89 -4.91 14.91 -9.23
C ALA A 89 -4.76 13.40 -8.95
N TYR A 90 -3.56 12.95 -8.56
CA TYR A 90 -3.30 11.55 -8.20
C TYR A 90 -2.85 11.35 -6.74
N VAL A 91 -2.75 12.42 -5.94
CA VAL A 91 -2.37 12.35 -4.52
C VAL A 91 -3.57 12.51 -3.59
N TRP A 92 -4.53 13.36 -3.94
CA TRP A 92 -5.64 13.65 -3.04
C TRP A 92 -6.57 12.44 -2.88
N GLY A 93 -6.73 12.00 -1.63
CA GLY A 93 -7.51 10.81 -1.26
C GLY A 93 -6.68 9.53 -1.19
N GLN A 94 -5.40 9.55 -1.59
CA GLN A 94 -4.49 8.40 -1.50
C GLN A 94 -3.78 8.39 -0.14
N ASN A 95 -4.46 7.98 0.92
CA ASN A 95 -3.83 7.85 2.22
C ASN A 95 -2.88 6.64 2.25
N HIS A 96 -1.63 6.83 2.70
CA HIS A 96 -0.61 5.78 2.84
C HIS A 96 -0.22 5.46 4.28
N ALA A 97 -0.78 6.20 5.23
CA ALA A 97 -0.46 6.11 6.65
C ALA A 97 -0.41 4.67 7.21
N PRO A 98 -1.34 3.75 6.89
CA PRO A 98 -1.33 2.42 7.48
C PRO A 98 -0.13 1.56 7.12
N TRP A 99 0.64 1.87 6.07
CA TRP A 99 1.91 1.17 5.82
C TRP A 99 2.93 1.34 6.96
N ARG A 100 2.81 2.38 7.80
CA ARG A 100 3.64 2.53 9.01
C ARG A 100 3.50 1.35 9.97
N ILE A 101 2.36 0.65 9.99
CA ILE A 101 2.15 -0.54 10.82
C ILE A 101 3.09 -1.68 10.37
N ILE A 102 3.20 -1.89 9.06
CA ILE A 102 4.14 -2.86 8.47
C ILE A 102 5.57 -2.49 8.87
N ALA A 103 5.96 -1.23 8.63
CA ALA A 103 7.30 -0.75 8.94
C ALA A 103 7.61 -0.90 10.44
N LYS A 104 6.69 -0.50 11.32
CA LYS A 104 6.85 -0.58 12.78
C LYS A 104 7.11 -2.01 13.27
N TYR A 105 6.36 -2.98 12.76
CA TYR A 105 6.55 -4.39 13.11
C TYR A 105 7.96 -4.88 12.74
N TYR A 106 8.35 -4.70 11.48
CA TYR A 106 9.62 -5.21 10.98
C TYR A 106 10.83 -4.44 11.48
N ILE A 107 10.73 -3.12 11.69
CA ILE A 107 11.80 -2.33 12.31
C ILE A 107 11.99 -2.75 13.76
N SER A 108 10.91 -3.00 14.51
CA SER A 108 11.02 -3.54 15.86
C SER A 108 11.69 -4.92 15.86
N TRP A 109 11.36 -5.77 14.89
CA TRP A 109 12.04 -7.06 14.70
C TRP A 109 13.52 -6.86 14.43
N TRP A 110 13.89 -6.10 13.40
CA TRP A 110 15.27 -5.84 13.03
C TRP A 110 16.10 -5.27 14.20
N LYS A 111 15.56 -4.29 14.95
CA LYS A 111 16.25 -3.69 16.10
C LYS A 111 16.49 -4.65 17.26
N THR A 112 15.62 -5.65 17.44
CA THR A 112 15.66 -6.55 18.60
C THR A 112 16.15 -7.96 18.27
N GLY A 113 16.30 -8.28 16.99
CA GLY A 113 16.66 -9.62 16.51
C GLY A 113 15.57 -10.67 16.68
N LYS A 114 14.35 -10.29 17.07
CA LYS A 114 13.23 -11.21 17.28
C LYS A 114 11.90 -10.62 16.84
N ALA A 115 11.02 -11.45 16.31
CA ALA A 115 9.65 -11.05 15.97
C ALA A 115 8.94 -10.46 17.22
N PRO A 116 8.35 -9.25 17.12
CA PRO A 116 7.52 -8.70 18.19
C PRO A 116 6.30 -9.57 18.45
N GLU A 117 5.85 -9.63 19.70
CA GLU A 117 4.57 -10.25 20.04
C GLU A 117 3.41 -9.49 19.38
N ILE A 118 2.47 -10.23 18.79
CA ILE A 118 1.29 -9.68 18.14
C ILE A 118 0.17 -9.58 19.17
N THR A 119 -0.11 -8.36 19.64
CA THR A 119 -1.07 -8.12 20.73
C THR A 119 -2.41 -7.57 20.25
N MET A 120 -2.50 -7.19 18.97
CA MET A 120 -3.68 -6.57 18.36
C MET A 120 -4.03 -7.24 17.03
N ASP A 121 -5.30 -7.11 16.64
CA ASP A 121 -5.80 -7.56 15.35
C ASP A 121 -5.76 -6.38 14.37
N GLN A 122 -4.89 -6.44 13.37
CA GLN A 122 -4.68 -5.40 12.36
C GLN A 122 -4.53 -6.02 10.97
N VAL A 123 -5.23 -5.46 9.97
CA VAL A 123 -5.02 -5.80 8.56
C VAL A 123 -4.82 -4.54 7.76
N VAL A 124 -3.62 -4.36 7.20
CA VAL A 124 -3.31 -3.28 6.27
C VAL A 124 -3.65 -3.77 4.86
N PHE A 125 -4.50 -3.06 4.15
CA PHE A 125 -4.89 -3.41 2.80
C PHE A 125 -4.82 -2.23 1.84
N TRP A 126 -4.44 -2.49 0.59
CA TRP A 126 -4.26 -1.43 -0.40
C TRP A 126 -4.66 -1.90 -1.79
N HIS A 127 -4.98 -0.92 -2.63
CA HIS A 127 -5.32 -1.13 -4.03
C HIS A 127 -5.19 0.19 -4.81
N ARG A 128 -5.07 0.07 -6.13
CA ARG A 128 -5.25 1.21 -7.05
C ARG A 128 -6.72 1.56 -7.17
N ILE A 129 -7.02 2.79 -7.58
CA ILE A 129 -8.40 3.30 -7.67
C ILE A 129 -9.03 3.08 -9.06
N HIS A 130 -8.23 2.69 -10.04
CA HIS A 130 -8.67 2.35 -11.39
C HIS A 130 -8.06 1.02 -11.85
N PRO A 131 -8.79 0.17 -12.61
CA PRO A 131 -8.18 -0.87 -13.42
C PRO A 131 -7.06 -0.30 -14.30
N LYS A 132 -5.95 -1.03 -14.47
CA LYS A 132 -4.80 -0.50 -15.25
C LYS A 132 -5.13 -0.18 -16.71
N ALA A 133 -6.12 -0.87 -17.26
CA ALA A 133 -6.60 -0.68 -18.63
C ALA A 133 -7.67 0.42 -18.77
N THR A 134 -8.09 1.07 -17.67
CA THR A 134 -9.06 2.17 -17.75
C THR A 134 -8.49 3.33 -18.57
N ILE A 135 -9.30 3.84 -19.49
CA ILE A 135 -8.97 5.02 -20.28
C ILE A 135 -9.38 6.26 -19.49
N CYS A 136 -8.43 7.16 -19.24
CA CYS A 136 -8.63 8.36 -18.44
C CYS A 136 -8.61 9.61 -19.32
N THR A 137 -9.27 10.68 -18.87
CA THR A 137 -9.32 11.96 -19.61
C THR A 137 -8.12 12.87 -19.34
N GLY A 138 -7.38 12.62 -18.26
CA GLY A 138 -6.23 13.41 -17.80
C GLY A 138 -5.05 12.53 -17.36
N GLY A 139 -3.91 13.15 -17.08
CA GLY A 139 -2.61 12.48 -16.95
C GLY A 139 -1.76 12.59 -18.22
N SER A 140 -0.54 12.05 -18.17
CA SER A 140 0.42 12.14 -19.26
C SER A 140 -0.12 11.53 -20.56
N SER A 141 -0.16 12.37 -21.60
CA SER A 141 -0.52 12.00 -22.97
C SER A 141 0.48 11.04 -23.64
N THR A 142 1.63 10.81 -23.01
CA THR A 142 2.70 9.93 -23.53
C THR A 142 2.66 8.50 -22.99
N GLY A 143 1.70 8.21 -22.10
CA GLY A 143 1.51 6.90 -21.46
C GLY A 143 2.42 6.68 -20.24
N ILE A 144 1.93 5.92 -19.26
CA ILE A 144 2.69 5.56 -18.05
C ILE A 144 3.57 4.35 -18.35
N ARG A 145 4.89 4.52 -18.28
CA ARG A 145 5.82 3.38 -18.41
C ARG A 145 5.57 2.38 -17.28
N ASN A 146 5.64 1.08 -17.62
CA ASN A 146 5.46 -0.05 -16.70
C ASN A 146 4.02 -0.23 -16.16
N ASN A 147 3.01 0.40 -16.78
CA ASN A 147 1.61 0.29 -16.39
C ASN A 147 1.02 -1.14 -16.42
N GLU A 148 1.65 -2.07 -17.15
CA GLU A 148 1.21 -3.46 -17.22
C GLU A 148 1.55 -4.29 -15.97
N PHE A 149 2.53 -3.86 -15.17
CA PHE A 149 3.07 -4.66 -14.08
C PHE A 149 2.23 -4.66 -12.80
N PRO A 150 1.63 -3.54 -12.36
CA PRO A 150 0.70 -3.59 -11.25
C PRO A 150 -0.47 -4.53 -11.54
N GLU A 151 -0.78 -5.39 -10.58
CA GLU A 151 -1.96 -6.24 -10.67
C GLU A 151 -3.22 -5.43 -10.38
N ASP A 152 -4.32 -5.80 -11.04
CA ASP A 152 -5.66 -5.31 -10.72
C ASP A 152 -6.17 -6.14 -9.53
N ALA A 153 -5.72 -5.81 -8.32
CA ALA A 153 -6.03 -6.55 -7.10
C ALA A 153 -6.07 -5.64 -5.86
N VAL A 154 -6.78 -6.13 -4.84
CA VAL A 154 -6.70 -5.62 -3.47
C VAL A 154 -5.81 -6.56 -2.69
N PHE A 155 -4.72 -6.03 -2.15
CA PHE A 155 -3.76 -6.78 -1.34
C PHE A 155 -4.05 -6.55 0.14
N ALA A 156 -3.81 -7.55 0.98
CA ALA A 156 -3.93 -7.45 2.42
C ALA A 156 -2.76 -8.14 3.13
N TRP A 157 -2.20 -7.45 4.12
CA TRP A 157 -1.19 -7.93 5.04
C TRP A 157 -1.76 -7.90 6.45
N ALA A 158 -1.73 -9.04 7.13
CA ALA A 158 -2.44 -9.25 8.39
C ALA A 158 -1.48 -9.59 9.54
N LEU A 159 -1.68 -8.92 10.66
CA LEU A 159 -1.15 -9.24 11.98
C LEU A 159 -2.34 -9.49 12.91
N VAL A 160 -2.52 -10.73 13.36
CA VAL A 160 -3.63 -11.08 14.25
C VAL A 160 -3.12 -11.74 15.51
N LYS A 161 -3.69 -11.38 16.65
CA LYS A 161 -3.23 -11.86 17.96
C LYS A 161 -3.64 -13.32 18.24
N ASP A 162 -4.68 -13.78 17.56
CA ASP A 162 -5.23 -15.14 17.64
C ASP A 162 -5.61 -15.62 16.24
N ALA A 163 -5.58 -16.93 16.02
CA ALA A 163 -5.99 -17.56 14.76
C ALA A 163 -7.31 -16.98 14.22
N ALA A 164 -7.26 -16.52 12.97
CA ALA A 164 -8.36 -15.85 12.30
C ALA A 164 -8.36 -16.19 10.80
N THR A 165 -9.48 -15.90 10.15
CA THR A 165 -9.61 -15.92 8.69
C THR A 165 -9.80 -14.49 8.24
N ILE A 166 -8.91 -14.01 7.39
CA ILE A 166 -9.10 -12.70 6.75
C ILE A 166 -10.00 -12.93 5.54
N SER A 167 -11.09 -12.18 5.45
CA SER A 167 -12.05 -12.25 4.34
C SER A 167 -12.04 -10.94 3.58
N MET A 168 -11.91 -11.03 2.26
CA MET A 168 -11.77 -9.90 1.34
C MET A 168 -12.85 -10.00 0.27
N SER A 169 -13.47 -8.86 -0.04
CA SER A 169 -14.53 -8.76 -1.04
C SER A 169 -14.36 -7.50 -1.89
N VAL A 170 -14.51 -7.63 -3.20
CA VAL A 170 -14.59 -6.50 -4.14
C VAL A 170 -15.52 -6.86 -5.30
N GLY A 171 -16.66 -6.17 -5.38
CA GLY A 171 -17.65 -6.41 -6.44
C GLY A 171 -18.18 -7.84 -6.46
N SER A 172 -18.10 -8.49 -7.62
CA SER A 172 -18.49 -9.90 -7.79
C SER A 172 -17.56 -10.89 -7.10
N ASN A 173 -16.34 -10.48 -6.75
CA ASN A 173 -15.36 -11.33 -6.07
C ASN A 173 -15.60 -11.23 -4.57
N LYS A 174 -16.42 -12.13 -4.02
CA LYS A 174 -16.81 -12.15 -2.61
C LYS A 174 -16.13 -13.30 -1.85
N TYR A 175 -15.86 -13.07 -0.57
CA TYR A 175 -15.38 -14.09 0.38
C TYR A 175 -14.08 -14.78 -0.04
N TRP A 176 -13.15 -14.02 -0.64
CA TRP A 176 -11.79 -14.50 -0.81
C TRP A 176 -11.12 -14.51 0.55
N THR A 177 -10.50 -15.63 0.92
CA THR A 177 -9.96 -15.77 2.28
C THR A 177 -8.55 -16.30 2.32
N PHE A 178 -7.80 -15.87 3.34
CA PHE A 178 -6.57 -16.52 3.77
C PHE A 178 -6.54 -16.64 5.30
N LYS A 179 -5.71 -17.55 5.81
CA LYS A 179 -5.54 -17.76 7.26
C LYS A 179 -4.41 -16.88 7.78
N ALA A 180 -4.60 -16.38 8.99
CA ALA A 180 -3.58 -15.67 9.74
C ALA A 180 -3.66 -16.13 11.20
N ASP A 181 -2.52 -16.12 11.90
CA ASP A 181 -2.43 -16.43 13.32
C ASP A 181 -1.32 -15.61 13.97
N SER A 182 -1.03 -15.90 15.24
CA SER A 182 -0.05 -15.17 16.03
C SER A 182 1.40 -15.56 15.74
N SER A 183 1.67 -16.44 14.77
CA SER A 183 3.05 -16.85 14.43
C SER A 183 3.80 -15.80 13.62
N GLY A 184 3.09 -14.86 13.00
CA GLY A 184 3.69 -13.80 12.22
C GLY A 184 2.73 -13.22 11.18
N PRO A 185 3.22 -12.30 10.35
CA PRO A 185 2.41 -11.70 9.32
C PRO A 185 2.00 -12.69 8.24
N SER A 186 0.75 -12.59 7.78
CA SER A 186 0.22 -13.35 6.65
C SER A 186 -0.28 -12.41 5.56
N MET A 187 -0.23 -12.85 4.30
CA MET A 187 -0.60 -12.01 3.16
C MET A 187 -1.51 -12.74 2.19
N GLY A 188 -2.45 -12.01 1.60
CA GLY A 188 -3.33 -12.49 0.55
C GLY A 188 -3.79 -11.37 -0.37
N PHE A 189 -4.53 -11.73 -1.41
CA PHE A 189 -5.13 -10.75 -2.32
C PHE A 189 -6.46 -11.27 -2.88
N VAL A 190 -7.30 -10.34 -3.33
CA VAL A 190 -8.47 -10.61 -4.17
C VAL A 190 -8.33 -9.80 -5.47
N PRO A 191 -8.48 -10.43 -6.66
CA PRO A 191 -8.44 -9.69 -7.91
C PRO A 191 -9.62 -8.72 -8.00
N PHE A 192 -9.48 -7.65 -8.79
CA PHE A 192 -10.60 -6.81 -9.19
C PHE A 192 -11.66 -7.66 -9.92
N PRO A 193 -12.95 -7.29 -9.85
CA PRO A 193 -13.97 -7.96 -10.66
C PRO A 193 -13.66 -7.75 -12.14
N ALA A 194 -14.06 -8.71 -12.98
CA ALA A 194 -13.84 -8.65 -14.43
C ALA A 194 -14.46 -7.39 -15.08
N TYR A 195 -15.48 -6.82 -14.45
CA TYR A 195 -16.08 -5.55 -14.84
C TYR A 195 -16.15 -4.61 -13.64
N VAL A 196 -15.62 -3.39 -13.82
CA VAL A 196 -15.73 -2.26 -12.88
C VAL A 196 -16.48 -1.15 -13.60
N SER A 197 -17.62 -0.71 -13.07
CA SER A 197 -18.40 0.41 -13.61
C SER A 197 -17.86 1.77 -13.16
N GLY A 198 -18.36 2.84 -13.79
CA GLY A 198 -18.07 4.22 -13.37
C GLY A 198 -18.64 4.58 -12.00
N ASP A 199 -19.73 3.92 -11.58
CA ASP A 199 -20.29 4.06 -10.22
C ASP A 199 -19.35 3.50 -9.14
N GLY A 200 -18.36 2.70 -9.54
CA GLY A 200 -17.33 2.17 -8.69
C GLY A 200 -17.76 0.98 -7.83
N VAL A 201 -16.77 0.41 -7.16
CA VAL A 201 -16.93 -0.72 -6.25
C VAL A 201 -15.97 -0.60 -5.08
N THR A 202 -16.50 -0.67 -3.86
CA THR A 202 -15.71 -0.50 -2.64
C THR A 202 -15.16 -1.84 -2.16
N PRO A 203 -13.83 -2.00 -2.03
CA PRO A 203 -13.25 -3.14 -1.33
C PRO A 203 -13.62 -3.18 0.14
N GLU A 204 -13.84 -4.38 0.65
CA GLU A 204 -14.12 -4.65 2.06
C GLU A 204 -13.18 -5.75 2.56
N VAL A 205 -12.58 -5.54 3.73
CA VAL A 205 -11.74 -6.53 4.40
C VAL A 205 -12.20 -6.72 5.83
N SER A 206 -12.31 -7.97 6.28
CA SER A 206 -12.71 -8.32 7.63
C SER A 206 -11.84 -9.38 8.27
N ILE A 207 -11.75 -9.33 9.59
CA ILE A 207 -11.12 -10.34 10.44
C ILE A 207 -12.24 -11.21 10.99
N VAL A 208 -12.25 -12.49 10.63
CA VAL A 208 -13.28 -13.45 11.01
C VAL A 208 -12.69 -14.50 11.96
N ARG A 209 -13.31 -14.67 13.14
CA ARG A 209 -12.92 -15.65 14.14
C ARG A 209 -14.15 -16.42 14.60
N ASN A 210 -14.07 -17.76 14.59
CA ASN A 210 -15.18 -18.64 14.96
C ASN A 210 -16.50 -18.32 14.23
N GLY A 211 -16.41 -17.97 12.93
CA GLY A 211 -17.56 -17.62 12.09
C GLY A 211 -18.18 -16.24 12.37
N LYS A 212 -17.56 -15.41 13.22
CA LYS A 212 -18.02 -14.05 13.52
C LYS A 212 -17.01 -13.01 13.02
N VAL A 213 -17.52 -11.93 12.45
CA VAL A 213 -16.72 -10.74 12.12
C VAL A 213 -16.30 -10.06 13.43
N VAL A 214 -14.99 -9.95 13.64
CA VAL A 214 -14.38 -9.30 14.81
C VAL A 214 -14.09 -7.83 14.51
N ALA A 215 -13.61 -7.56 13.30
CA ALA A 215 -13.37 -6.22 12.78
C ALA A 215 -13.58 -6.21 11.27
N ILE A 216 -13.98 -5.07 10.73
CA ILE A 216 -14.24 -4.87 9.30
C ILE A 216 -13.93 -3.42 8.93
N ALA A 217 -13.40 -3.20 7.74
CA ALA A 217 -13.29 -1.89 7.14
C ALA A 217 -13.57 -1.95 5.64
N GLU A 218 -14.20 -0.90 5.15
CA GLU A 218 -14.31 -0.59 3.74
C GLU A 218 -13.14 0.31 3.33
N SER A 219 -12.73 0.24 2.05
CA SER A 219 -11.76 1.20 1.53
C SER A 219 -12.33 2.62 1.56
N SER A 220 -11.46 3.58 1.89
CA SER A 220 -11.77 5.01 1.80
C SER A 220 -12.01 5.51 0.38
N VAL A 221 -11.59 4.76 -0.65
CA VAL A 221 -11.82 5.09 -2.06
C VAL A 221 -12.31 3.85 -2.80
N ALA A 222 -13.38 3.98 -3.58
CA ALA A 222 -13.88 2.92 -4.44
C ALA A 222 -12.95 2.73 -5.66
N ILE A 223 -12.93 1.51 -6.20
CA ILE A 223 -12.31 1.24 -7.50
C ILE A 223 -13.33 1.59 -8.58
N SER A 224 -13.01 2.46 -9.52
CA SER A 224 -13.93 2.91 -10.58
C SER A 224 -13.28 2.90 -11.96
N SER A 225 -14.09 2.74 -13.01
CA SER A 225 -13.67 3.02 -14.38
C SER A 225 -13.96 4.47 -14.82
N ASP A 226 -14.67 5.26 -14.01
CA ASP A 226 -14.74 6.70 -14.19
C ASP A 226 -13.39 7.32 -13.78
N CYS A 227 -12.65 7.80 -14.77
CA CYS A 227 -11.26 8.18 -14.61
C CYS A 227 -10.98 9.56 -15.18
N ALA A 228 -11.00 10.56 -14.28
CA ALA A 228 -10.60 11.92 -14.61
C ALA A 228 -9.08 12.02 -14.87
N TRP A 229 -8.27 11.25 -14.13
CA TRP A 229 -6.81 11.29 -14.20
C TRP A 229 -6.22 9.88 -14.06
N GLN A 230 -5.29 9.51 -14.93
CA GLN A 230 -4.60 8.21 -14.83
C GLN A 230 -3.84 8.13 -13.51
N ASN A 231 -4.16 7.16 -12.67
CA ASN A 231 -3.64 7.10 -11.30
C ASN A 231 -3.20 5.68 -10.91
N PHE A 232 -1.90 5.52 -10.65
CA PHE A 232 -1.32 4.30 -10.07
C PHE A 232 -0.84 4.50 -8.63
N ASN A 233 -1.11 5.64 -8.01
CA ASN A 233 -0.94 5.87 -6.59
C ASN A 233 -2.05 5.12 -5.82
N PRO A 234 -1.71 4.16 -4.94
CA PRO A 234 -2.72 3.36 -4.28
C PRO A 234 -3.39 4.13 -3.14
N VAL A 235 -4.49 3.59 -2.66
CA VAL A 235 -5.03 3.94 -1.34
C VAL A 235 -4.71 2.80 -0.39
N VAL A 236 -4.37 3.14 0.86
CA VAL A 236 -4.02 2.19 1.91
C VAL A 236 -4.96 2.41 3.09
N ASN A 237 -5.51 1.31 3.59
CA ASN A 237 -6.54 1.28 4.60
C ASN A 237 -6.15 0.30 5.72
N LEU A 238 -6.87 0.39 6.84
CA LEU A 238 -6.66 -0.43 8.02
C LEU A 238 -7.98 -1.06 8.48
N VAL A 239 -7.94 -2.35 8.78
CA VAL A 239 -8.94 -3.01 9.63
C VAL A 239 -8.36 -3.15 11.03
N GLY A 240 -9.14 -2.82 12.06
CA GLY A 240 -8.74 -2.88 13.46
C GLY A 240 -8.24 -1.52 13.98
N ASP A 241 -7.72 -1.52 15.20
CA ASP A 241 -7.28 -0.30 15.88
C ASP A 241 -5.79 -0.01 15.62
N GLY A 242 -5.40 1.26 15.68
CA GLY A 242 -4.01 1.73 15.64
C GLY A 242 -3.70 2.68 14.49
N GLU A 243 -2.69 3.53 14.68
CA GLU A 243 -2.13 4.47 13.68
C GLU A 243 -0.63 4.24 13.46
#